data_AF-A0A7K0A0J2-F1
#
_entry.id   AF-A0A7K0A0J2-F1
#
_cell.length_a   1.000
_cell.length_b   1.000
_cell.length_c   1.000
_cell.angle_alpha   90.00
_cell.angle_beta   90.00
_cell.angle_gamma   90.00
#
_symmetry.space_group_name_H-M   'P 1'
#
loop_
_entity.id
_entity.type
_entity.pdbx_description
1 polymer ?
#
loop_
_entity_poly.entity_id
_entity_poly.type
_entity_poly.pdbx_seq_one_letter_code
_entity_poly.pdbx_strand_id
1 'polypeptide(L)'
;MQLSSRARLVAGLLAALAFAAYLVIVDLGLYAGKVHRGVTVAGYDVGGLSFPELVDALEDRRDDLLTREIVFSTDGFRDVVTGAELGWDPHVFDTARATYATGRTGGIIDSAEGRLRAWFGEVSVSWENGIRHERLGRLIARWEREAGIDVDDGPARRLIRTAIGAGARDVYEIPLDGQK
;
A
#
# COMPACT_ATOMS: atom_id res chain seq x y z
N MET A 1 44.11 -22.05 -33.59
CA MET A 1 43.19 -23.14 -33.21
C MET A 1 41.77 -22.67 -33.51
N GLN A 2 41.12 -23.16 -34.57
CA GLN A 2 39.75 -22.74 -34.88
C GLN A 2 38.76 -23.56 -34.04
N LEU A 3 38.05 -22.90 -33.12
CA LEU A 3 36.99 -23.51 -32.32
C LEU A 3 35.88 -24.02 -33.24
N SER A 4 35.39 -25.24 -32.99
CA SER A 4 34.27 -25.84 -33.73
C SER A 4 32.99 -25.02 -33.52
N SER A 5 32.05 -25.08 -34.46
CA SER A 5 30.78 -24.34 -34.38
C SER A 5 30.00 -24.65 -33.08
N ARG A 6 30.12 -25.89 -32.57
CA ARG A 6 29.55 -26.30 -31.29
C ARG A 6 30.25 -25.63 -30.10
N ALA A 7 31.59 -25.55 -30.12
CA ALA A 7 32.34 -24.88 -29.08
C ALA A 7 32.06 -23.37 -29.04
N ARG A 8 31.83 -22.73 -30.20
CA ARG A 8 31.39 -21.32 -30.27
C ARG A 8 29.99 -21.12 -29.69
N LEU A 9 29.06 -22.02 -29.98
CA LEU A 9 27.70 -22.00 -29.40
C LEU A 9 27.73 -22.15 -27.88
N VAL A 10 28.48 -23.13 -27.36
CA VAL A 10 28.61 -23.36 -25.91
C VAL A 10 29.27 -22.15 -25.24
N ALA A 11 30.34 -21.61 -25.82
CA ALA A 11 31.00 -20.42 -25.28
C ALA A 11 30.07 -19.20 -25.27
N GLY A 12 29.27 -19.00 -26.33
CA GLY A 12 28.27 -17.94 -26.40
C GLY A 12 27.17 -18.10 -25.33
N LEU A 13 26.67 -19.31 -25.12
CA LEU A 13 25.66 -19.60 -24.09
C LEU A 13 26.21 -19.34 -22.68
N LEU A 14 27.43 -19.79 -22.40
CA LEU A 14 28.09 -19.55 -21.11
C LEU A 14 28.33 -18.07 -20.86
N ALA A 15 28.75 -17.32 -21.88
CA ALA A 15 28.91 -15.87 -21.78
C ALA A 15 27.57 -15.17 -21.50
N ALA A 16 26.49 -15.58 -22.17
CA ALA A 16 25.16 -15.03 -21.92
C ALA A 16 24.65 -15.32 -20.50
N LEU A 17 24.85 -16.55 -20.01
CA LEU A 17 24.51 -16.95 -18.62
C LEU A 17 25.33 -16.15 -17.59
N ALA A 18 26.63 -16.00 -17.81
CA ALA A 18 27.49 -15.20 -16.94
C ALA A 18 27.07 -13.72 -16.93
N PHE A 19 26.70 -13.17 -18.08
CA PHE A 19 26.18 -11.80 -18.18
C PHE A 19 24.86 -11.64 -17.44
N ALA A 20 23.92 -12.58 -17.60
CA ALA A 20 22.66 -12.57 -16.85
C ALA A 20 22.89 -12.66 -15.33
N ALA A 21 23.80 -13.53 -14.88
CA ALA A 21 24.16 -13.63 -13.47
C ALA A 21 24.80 -12.35 -12.94
N TYR A 22 25.65 -11.70 -13.74
CA TYR A 22 26.24 -10.39 -13.39
C TYR A 22 25.17 -9.31 -13.21
N LEU A 23 24.19 -9.23 -14.11
CA LEU A 23 23.07 -8.29 -13.96
C LEU A 23 22.29 -8.53 -12.68
N VAL A 24 22.03 -9.79 -12.31
CA VAL A 24 21.36 -10.14 -11.04
C VAL A 24 22.19 -9.70 -9.83
N ILE A 25 23.52 -9.85 -9.87
CA ILE A 25 24.41 -9.41 -8.78
C ILE A 25 24.42 -7.88 -8.67
N VAL A 26 24.51 -7.17 -9.80
CA VAL A 26 24.44 -5.70 -9.82
C VAL A 26 23.10 -5.21 -9.30
N ASP A 27 22.00 -5.85 -9.68
CA ASP A 27 20.66 -5.56 -9.17
C ASP A 27 20.57 -5.80 -7.65
N LEU A 28 21.04 -6.96 -7.18
CA LEU A 28 21.13 -7.27 -5.76
C LEU A 28 21.98 -6.25 -4.98
N GLY A 29 23.06 -5.75 -5.58
CA GLY A 29 23.95 -4.75 -4.97
C GLY A 29 23.36 -3.33 -4.97
N LEU A 30 22.69 -2.91 -6.04
CA LEU A 30 22.08 -1.58 -6.17
C LEU A 30 20.78 -1.46 -5.36
N TYR A 31 20.06 -2.56 -5.17
CA TYR A 31 18.83 -2.64 -4.38
C TYR A 31 19.03 -3.32 -3.02
N ALA A 32 20.29 -3.55 -2.62
CA ALA A 32 20.63 -3.95 -1.26
C ALA A 32 20.12 -2.88 -0.31
N GLY A 33 19.05 -3.20 0.40
CA GLY A 33 18.48 -2.31 1.40
C GLY A 33 17.33 -1.40 0.94
N LYS A 34 16.70 -1.68 -0.21
CA LYS A 34 15.58 -0.88 -0.76
C LYS A 34 14.29 -1.68 -0.90
N VAL A 35 13.12 -1.06 -0.77
CA VAL A 35 11.81 -1.67 -1.05
C VAL A 35 11.75 -2.09 -2.53
N HIS A 36 11.15 -3.23 -2.83
CA HIS A 36 10.97 -3.68 -4.21
C HIS A 36 10.06 -2.72 -5.00
N ARG A 37 10.36 -2.53 -6.29
CA ARG A 37 9.50 -1.72 -7.17
C ARG A 37 8.13 -2.38 -7.31
N GLY A 38 7.08 -1.56 -7.44
CA GLY A 38 5.68 -2.02 -7.52
C GLY A 38 5.04 -2.30 -6.15
N VAL A 39 5.76 -2.06 -5.05
CA VAL A 39 5.18 -2.08 -3.70
C VAL A 39 4.56 -0.72 -3.41
N THR A 40 3.30 -0.74 -2.99
CA THR A 40 2.56 0.45 -2.59
C THR A 40 2.07 0.32 -1.14
N VAL A 41 1.90 1.44 -0.45
CA VAL A 41 1.23 1.50 0.85
C VAL A 41 -0.09 2.23 0.67
N ALA A 42 -1.20 1.51 0.73
CA ALA A 42 -2.53 2.04 0.42
C ALA A 42 -2.56 2.86 -0.91
N GLY A 43 -1.93 2.34 -1.97
CA GLY A 43 -1.85 3.00 -3.28
C GLY A 43 -0.79 4.10 -3.40
N TYR A 44 -0.01 4.38 -2.35
CA TYR A 44 1.16 5.26 -2.40
C TYR A 44 2.41 4.46 -2.79
N ASP A 45 3.04 4.79 -3.93
CA ASP A 45 4.25 4.09 -4.40
C ASP A 45 5.45 4.39 -3.50
N VAL A 46 6.03 3.33 -2.95
CA VAL A 46 7.20 3.37 -2.07
C VAL A 46 8.35 2.52 -2.61
N GLY A 47 8.20 2.00 -3.82
CA GLY A 47 9.18 1.15 -4.46
C GLY A 47 10.52 1.85 -4.68
N GLY A 48 11.61 1.18 -4.33
CA GLY A 48 12.97 1.70 -4.49
C GLY A 48 13.46 2.61 -3.37
N LEU A 49 12.64 2.92 -2.36
CA LEU A 49 13.06 3.66 -1.17
C LEU A 49 13.88 2.75 -0.24
N SER A 50 14.94 3.29 0.35
CA SER A 50 15.62 2.65 1.48
C SER A 50 14.74 2.67 2.74
N PHE A 51 15.11 1.92 3.77
CA PHE A 51 14.31 1.90 5.01
C PHE A 51 14.16 3.28 5.67
N PRO A 52 15.21 4.12 5.81
CA PRO A 52 15.04 5.49 6.31
C PRO A 52 14.16 6.35 5.41
N GLU A 53 14.39 6.34 4.09
CA GLU A 53 13.59 7.11 3.12
C GLU A 53 12.11 6.66 3.12
N LEU A 54 11.85 5.37 3.35
CA LEU A 54 10.51 4.82 3.49
C LEU A 54 9.81 5.36 4.74
N VAL A 55 10.50 5.41 5.87
CA VAL A 55 9.95 5.97 7.12
C VAL A 55 9.59 7.43 6.90
N ASP A 56 10.53 8.24 6.41
CA ASP A 56 10.30 9.67 6.16
C ASP A 56 9.12 9.89 5.19
N ALA A 57 9.09 9.15 4.07
CA ALA A 57 8.01 9.25 3.09
C ALA A 57 6.64 8.85 3.65
N LEU A 58 6.58 7.89 4.58
CA LEU A 58 5.35 7.48 5.23
C LEU A 58 4.93 8.45 6.34
N GLU A 59 5.86 9.12 7.02
CA GLU A 59 5.55 10.21 7.96
C GLU A 59 4.94 11.40 7.22
N ASP A 60 5.57 11.85 6.13
CA ASP A 60 5.03 12.90 5.26
C ASP A 60 3.65 12.53 4.73
N ARG A 61 3.49 11.28 4.29
CA ARG A 61 2.21 10.79 3.78
C ARG A 61 1.13 10.73 4.86
N ARG A 62 1.47 10.30 6.08
CA ARG A 62 0.57 10.32 7.24
C ARG A 62 0.10 11.74 7.51
N ASP A 63 1.01 12.71 7.56
CA ASP A 63 0.69 14.09 7.93
C ASP A 63 -0.22 14.77 6.90
N ASP A 64 0.00 14.49 5.60
CA ASP A 64 -0.94 14.88 4.54
C ASP A 64 -2.32 14.24 4.74
N LEU A 65 -2.38 12.94 5.01
CA LEU A 65 -3.64 12.22 5.18
C LEU A 65 -4.40 12.61 6.46
N LEU A 66 -3.69 12.98 7.54
CA LEU A 66 -4.29 13.43 8.79
C LEU A 66 -5.03 14.76 8.64
N THR A 67 -4.55 15.64 7.76
CA THR A 67 -5.09 17.00 7.57
C THR A 67 -6.05 17.08 6.38
N ARG A 68 -6.11 16.05 5.54
CA ARG A 68 -6.99 16.02 4.37
C ARG A 68 -8.46 15.89 4.75
N GLU A 69 -9.29 16.73 4.14
CA GLU A 69 -10.74 16.69 4.29
C GLU A 69 -11.36 15.51 3.55
N ILE A 70 -12.08 14.66 4.26
CA ILE A 70 -12.87 13.54 3.74
C ILE A 70 -14.35 13.96 3.77
N VAL A 71 -15.00 13.90 2.61
CA VAL A 71 -16.40 14.30 2.48
C VAL A 71 -17.28 13.07 2.47
N PHE A 72 -18.20 13.00 3.43
CA PHE A 72 -19.28 12.01 3.46
C PHE A 72 -20.60 12.70 3.11
N SER A 73 -21.43 12.07 2.28
CA SER A 73 -22.72 12.65 1.89
C SER A 73 -23.83 11.63 1.73
N THR A 74 -25.05 12.08 1.95
CA THR A 74 -26.30 11.40 1.58
C THR A 74 -27.35 12.47 1.25
N ASP A 75 -28.57 12.07 0.90
CA ASP A 75 -29.63 12.98 0.45
C ASP A 75 -29.87 14.13 1.44
N GLY A 76 -29.41 15.33 1.08
CA GLY A 76 -29.57 16.55 1.88
C GLY A 76 -28.60 16.70 3.06
N PHE A 77 -27.67 15.76 3.26
CA PHE A 77 -26.67 15.81 4.34
C PHE A 77 -25.24 15.67 3.81
N ARG A 78 -24.36 16.52 4.32
CA ARG A 78 -22.93 16.51 3.98
C ARG A 78 -22.13 16.76 5.25
N ASP A 79 -21.18 15.88 5.52
CA ASP A 79 -20.24 15.98 6.63
C ASP A 79 -18.81 15.96 6.09
N VAL A 80 -17.94 16.76 6.71
CA VAL A 80 -16.53 16.88 6.34
C VAL A 80 -15.71 16.60 7.59
N VAL A 81 -14.83 15.61 7.50
CA VAL A 81 -13.97 15.19 8.61
C VAL A 81 -12.56 14.94 8.13
N THR A 82 -11.60 15.05 9.03
CA THR A 82 -10.19 14.73 8.75
C THR A 82 -9.78 13.41 9.42
N GLY A 83 -8.69 12.80 8.95
CA GLY A 83 -8.12 11.62 9.60
C GLY A 83 -7.80 11.85 11.07
N ALA A 84 -7.33 13.07 11.41
CA ALA A 84 -7.05 13.47 12.79
C ALA A 84 -8.30 13.50 13.68
N GLU A 85 -9.43 14.03 13.19
CA GLU A 85 -10.70 14.07 13.94
C GLU A 85 -11.27 12.67 14.18
N LEU A 86 -11.07 11.77 13.21
CA LEU A 86 -11.41 10.37 13.31
C LEU A 86 -10.49 9.60 14.28
N GLY A 87 -9.39 10.21 14.73
CA GLY A 87 -8.42 9.58 15.60
C GLY A 87 -7.69 8.43 14.92
N TRP A 88 -7.46 8.57 13.61
CA TRP A 88 -6.55 7.69 12.88
C TRP A 88 -5.12 7.97 13.31
N ASP A 89 -4.39 6.92 13.69
CA ASP A 89 -3.04 7.00 14.22
C ASP A 89 -2.23 5.82 13.67
N PRO A 90 -1.82 5.89 12.39
CA PRO A 90 -1.11 4.79 11.77
C PRO A 90 0.30 4.68 12.33
N HIS A 91 0.73 3.44 12.60
CA HIS A 91 2.08 3.16 13.08
C HIS A 91 3.05 3.14 11.90
N VAL A 92 3.65 4.31 11.63
CA VAL A 92 4.55 4.50 10.48
C VAL A 92 5.70 3.50 10.48
N PHE A 93 6.38 3.35 11.62
CA PHE A 93 7.55 2.47 11.70
C PHE A 93 7.18 0.99 11.49
N ASP A 94 6.06 0.54 12.04
CA ASP A 94 5.60 -0.84 11.87
C ASP A 94 5.13 -1.09 10.43
N THR A 95 4.44 -0.12 9.83
CA THR A 95 4.08 -0.13 8.40
C THR A 95 5.32 -0.20 7.52
N ALA A 96 6.34 0.61 7.81
CA ALA A 96 7.61 0.62 7.10
C ALA A 96 8.33 -0.73 7.23
N ARG A 97 8.35 -1.33 8.42
CA ARG A 97 8.93 -2.66 8.66
C ARG A 97 8.19 -3.75 7.87
N ALA A 98 6.86 -3.76 7.88
CA ALA A 98 6.05 -4.73 7.14
C ALA A 98 6.26 -4.59 5.62
N THR A 99 6.22 -3.35 5.12
CA THR A 99 6.48 -3.00 3.72
C THR A 99 7.88 -3.42 3.30
N TYR A 100 8.88 -3.15 4.13
CA TYR A 100 10.27 -3.50 3.86
C TYR A 100 10.51 -5.01 3.90
N ALA A 101 9.75 -5.77 4.71
CA ALA A 101 9.82 -7.24 4.72
C ALA A 101 9.17 -7.89 3.49
N THR A 102 8.29 -7.15 2.78
CA THR A 102 7.56 -7.67 1.62
C THR A 102 8.53 -8.11 0.52
N GLY A 103 8.38 -9.36 0.08
CA GLY A 103 9.23 -9.99 -0.94
C GLY A 103 10.58 -10.52 -0.42
N ARG A 104 10.91 -10.35 0.87
CA ARG A 104 12.13 -10.88 1.50
C ARG A 104 11.91 -12.15 2.32
N THR A 105 10.68 -12.40 2.76
CA THR A 105 10.28 -13.61 3.48
C THR A 105 9.63 -14.60 2.52
N GLY A 106 10.46 -15.48 1.93
CA GLY A 106 10.03 -16.55 1.01
C GLY A 106 11.25 -17.03 0.20
N GLY A 107 11.67 -18.29 0.40
CA GLY A 107 12.92 -18.81 -0.15
C GLY A 107 13.04 -18.70 -1.68
N ILE A 108 14.26 -18.79 -2.20
CA ILE A 108 14.71 -18.44 -3.58
C ILE A 108 13.82 -19.03 -4.71
N ILE A 109 13.06 -20.09 -4.44
CA ILE A 109 12.17 -20.78 -5.39
C ILE A 109 10.72 -20.24 -5.31
N ASP A 110 10.18 -20.00 -4.11
CA ASP A 110 8.87 -19.34 -3.92
C ASP A 110 8.94 -17.85 -4.29
N SER A 111 10.14 -17.25 -4.20
CA SER A 111 10.36 -15.88 -4.63
C SER A 111 10.25 -15.70 -6.14
N ALA A 112 10.38 -16.73 -6.99
CA ALA A 112 10.40 -16.50 -8.44
C ALA A 112 9.01 -16.14 -9.00
N GLU A 113 7.97 -16.84 -8.57
CA GLU A 113 6.59 -16.54 -8.95
C GLU A 113 6.08 -15.28 -8.24
N GLY A 114 6.45 -15.09 -6.96
CA GLY A 114 6.18 -13.87 -6.21
C GLY A 114 6.91 -12.64 -6.76
N ARG A 115 8.15 -12.79 -7.26
CA ARG A 115 8.92 -11.72 -7.91
C ARG A 115 8.39 -11.43 -9.30
N LEU A 116 7.96 -12.42 -10.08
CA LEU A 116 7.29 -12.19 -11.36
C LEU A 116 5.96 -11.47 -11.16
N ARG A 117 5.16 -11.87 -10.17
CA ARG A 117 3.90 -11.21 -9.85
C ARG A 117 4.10 -9.82 -9.24
N ALA A 118 5.18 -9.56 -8.50
CA ALA A 118 5.57 -8.21 -8.08
C ALA A 118 6.18 -7.38 -9.23
N TRP A 119 6.76 -8.02 -10.24
CA TRP A 119 7.25 -7.33 -11.45
C TRP A 119 6.11 -6.92 -12.38
N PHE A 120 5.01 -7.69 -12.39
CA PHE A 120 3.86 -7.50 -13.28
C PHE A 120 2.55 -7.10 -12.56
N GLY A 121 2.57 -6.95 -11.23
CA GLY A 121 1.40 -6.71 -10.40
C GLY A 121 1.78 -5.90 -9.17
N GLU A 122 0.89 -4.98 -8.79
CA GLU A 122 1.06 -4.10 -7.66
C GLU A 122 0.89 -4.87 -6.35
N VAL A 123 1.85 -4.76 -5.43
CA VAL A 123 1.75 -5.33 -4.08
C VAL A 123 1.40 -4.20 -3.12
N SER A 124 0.14 -4.13 -2.72
CA SER A 124 -0.33 -3.12 -1.75
C SER A 124 -0.24 -3.64 -0.32
N VAL A 125 0.46 -2.90 0.53
CA VAL A 125 0.50 -3.08 1.99
C VAL A 125 -0.46 -2.08 2.64
N SER A 126 -1.20 -2.53 3.64
CA SER A 126 -2.09 -1.66 4.43
C SER A 126 -1.30 -0.94 5.52
N TRP A 127 -1.77 0.24 5.95
CA TRP A 127 -1.27 0.89 7.15
C TRP A 127 -1.43 -0.01 8.37
N GLU A 128 -0.38 -0.11 9.18
CA GLU A 128 -0.41 -0.81 10.46
C GLU A 128 -1.11 0.04 11.51
N ASN A 129 -2.01 -0.59 12.29
CA ASN A 129 -3.00 0.04 13.16
C ASN A 129 -4.04 0.94 12.45
N GLY A 130 -5.25 0.92 13.03
CA GLY A 130 -6.43 1.53 12.44
C GLY A 130 -7.10 2.57 13.33
N ILE A 131 -8.23 3.08 12.85
CA ILE A 131 -9.07 4.06 13.55
C ILE A 131 -9.61 3.47 14.85
N ARG A 132 -9.64 4.26 15.93
CA ARG A 132 -10.25 3.87 17.21
C ARG A 132 -11.76 3.58 17.05
N HIS A 133 -12.20 2.42 17.52
CA HIS A 133 -13.60 1.97 17.36
C HIS A 133 -14.62 2.93 17.97
N GLU A 134 -14.27 3.63 19.04
CA GLU A 134 -15.14 4.57 19.73
C GLU A 134 -15.32 5.87 18.93
N ARG A 135 -14.31 6.29 18.16
CA ARG A 135 -14.40 7.47 17.28
C ARG A 135 -15.33 7.17 16.11
N LEU A 136 -15.22 5.98 15.52
CA LEU A 136 -16.12 5.52 14.46
C LEU A 136 -17.59 5.51 14.90
N GLY A 137 -17.87 4.93 16.08
CA GLY A 137 -19.23 4.90 16.61
C GLY A 137 -19.80 6.29 16.89
N ARG A 138 -18.97 7.24 17.35
CA ARG A 138 -19.41 8.63 17.55
C ARG A 138 -19.72 9.36 16.25
N LEU A 139 -18.98 9.08 15.18
CA LEU A 139 -19.23 9.65 13.85
C LEU A 139 -20.55 9.13 13.28
N ILE A 140 -20.75 7.81 13.30
CA ILE A 140 -21.99 7.19 12.80
C ILE A 140 -23.19 7.70 13.58
N ALA A 141 -23.12 7.70 14.91
CA ALA A 141 -24.19 8.25 15.75
C ALA A 141 -24.41 9.76 15.54
N ARG A 142 -23.39 10.50 15.07
CA ARG A 142 -23.57 11.91 14.68
C ARG A 142 -24.38 12.01 13.39
N TRP A 143 -24.06 11.21 12.37
CA TRP A 143 -24.82 11.15 11.13
C TRP A 143 -26.29 10.81 11.38
N GLU A 144 -26.57 9.79 12.19
CA GLU A 144 -27.94 9.40 12.53
C GLU A 144 -28.72 10.54 13.20
N ARG A 145 -28.08 11.27 14.14
CA ARG A 145 -28.73 12.38 14.86
C ARG A 145 -28.94 13.63 14.00
N GLU A 146 -27.95 14.00 13.20
CA GLU A 146 -27.96 15.26 12.46
C GLU A 146 -28.69 15.15 11.12
N ALA A 147 -28.55 14.02 10.43
CA ALA A 147 -29.20 13.77 9.16
C ALA A 147 -30.57 13.08 9.32
N GLY A 148 -30.88 12.52 10.50
CA GLY A 148 -32.11 11.75 10.73
C GLY A 148 -32.16 10.46 9.90
N ILE A 149 -31.01 9.90 9.56
CA ILE A 149 -30.86 8.70 8.74
C ILE A 149 -30.57 7.48 9.61
N ASP A 150 -30.87 6.29 9.12
CA ASP A 150 -30.43 5.03 9.72
C ASP A 150 -29.21 4.51 8.94
N VAL A 151 -28.07 4.37 9.60
CA VAL A 151 -26.79 4.05 8.96
C VAL A 151 -26.48 2.57 9.19
N ASP A 152 -26.14 1.85 8.12
CA ASP A 152 -25.61 0.50 8.29
C ASP A 152 -24.17 0.56 8.84
N ASP A 153 -24.01 0.29 10.13
CA ASP A 153 -22.75 0.40 10.88
C ASP A 153 -21.62 -0.43 10.24
N GLY A 154 -21.94 -1.61 9.69
CA GLY A 154 -20.94 -2.50 9.10
C GLY A 154 -20.27 -1.92 7.85
N PRO A 155 -21.03 -1.63 6.78
CA PRO A 155 -20.58 -0.88 5.62
C PRO A 155 -19.99 0.49 5.96
N ALA A 156 -20.59 1.26 6.88
CA ALA A 156 -20.09 2.59 7.25
C ALA A 156 -18.67 2.53 7.81
N ARG A 157 -18.38 1.59 8.72
CA ARG A 157 -17.02 1.38 9.24
C ARG A 157 -16.02 1.01 8.15
N ARG A 158 -16.43 0.19 7.18
CA ARG A 158 -15.57 -0.18 6.04
C ARG A 158 -15.30 1.02 5.14
N LEU A 159 -16.34 1.79 4.83
CA LEU A 159 -16.24 3.01 4.04
C LEU A 159 -15.26 4.00 4.66
N ILE A 160 -15.42 4.30 5.95
CA ILE A 160 -14.55 5.26 6.66
C ILE A 160 -13.09 4.79 6.62
N ARG A 161 -12.82 3.49 6.83
CA ARG A 161 -11.47 2.94 6.77
C ARG A 161 -10.86 3.07 5.37
N THR A 162 -11.63 2.78 4.33
CA THR A 162 -11.20 2.92 2.94
C THR A 162 -10.95 4.39 2.58
N ALA A 163 -11.82 5.30 3.03
CA ALA A 163 -11.72 6.73 2.73
C ALA A 163 -10.43 7.37 3.27
N ILE A 164 -10.01 6.99 4.47
CA ILE A 164 -8.73 7.44 5.03
C ILE A 164 -7.54 6.89 4.24
N GLY A 165 -7.58 5.59 3.89
CA GLY A 165 -6.47 4.92 3.21
C GLY A 165 -6.28 5.36 1.75
N ALA A 166 -7.36 5.55 1.00
CA ALA A 166 -7.33 5.97 -0.40
C ALA A 166 -6.84 7.42 -0.58
N GLY A 167 -6.91 8.23 0.48
CA GLY A 167 -6.74 9.67 0.40
C GLY A 167 -7.96 10.32 -0.23
N ALA A 168 -8.38 11.45 0.33
CA ALA A 168 -9.65 12.11 0.06
C ALA A 168 -9.80 12.71 -1.34
N ARG A 169 -9.85 11.88 -2.38
CA ARG A 169 -10.14 12.30 -3.75
C ARG A 169 -11.63 12.28 -4.07
N ASP A 170 -12.41 11.54 -3.30
CA ASP A 170 -13.80 11.24 -3.62
C ASP A 170 -14.77 11.68 -2.51
N VAL A 171 -15.98 12.00 -2.93
CA VAL A 171 -17.13 12.13 -2.03
C VAL A 171 -17.66 10.72 -1.77
N TYR A 172 -17.75 10.34 -0.50
CA TYR A 172 -18.17 9.01 -0.08
C TYR A 172 -19.66 9.01 0.30
N GLU A 173 -20.43 8.15 -0.34
CA GLU A 173 -21.86 7.99 -0.05
C GLU A 173 -22.07 7.23 1.26
N ILE A 174 -22.84 7.80 2.20
CA ILE A 174 -23.13 7.18 3.49
C ILE A 174 -24.08 5.99 3.26
N PRO A 175 -23.71 4.76 3.70
CA PRO A 175 -24.54 3.59 3.50
C PRO A 175 -25.73 3.61 4.47
N LEU A 176 -26.93 3.57 3.91
CA LEU A 176 -28.19 3.60 4.65
C LEU A 176 -28.72 2.17 4.89
N ASP A 177 -29.37 1.94 6.03
CA ASP A 177 -30.04 0.66 6.28
C ASP A 177 -31.22 0.47 5.30
N GLY A 178 -31.36 -0.73 4.75
CA GLY A 178 -32.41 -1.08 3.79
C GLY A 178 -32.14 -0.81 2.30
N GLN A 179 -30.98 -0.25 1.92
CA GLN A 179 -30.55 -0.22 0.51
C GLN A 179 -29.85 -1.54 0.14
N LYS A 180 -30.55 -2.40 -0.62
CA LYS A 180 -29.97 -3.56 -1.33
C LYS A 180 -30.08 -3.37 -2.84
#